data_AF-A0A9W7GL42-F1
#
_entry.id   AF-A0A9W7GL42-F1
#
_cell.length_a   1.000
_cell.length_b   1.000
_cell.length_c   1.000
_cell.angle_alpha   90.00
_cell.angle_beta   90.00
_cell.angle_gamma   90.00
#
_symmetry.space_group_name_H-M   'P 1'
#
loop_
_entity.id
_entity.type
_entity.pdbx_description
1 polymer ?
#
loop_
_entity_poly.entity_id
_entity_poly.type
_entity_poly.pdbx_seq_one_letter_code
_entity_poly.pdbx_strand_id
1 'polypeptide(L)'
;MPPMLTHLFALSSYVICADGGANRLHDLCALPHSPGEESKSAVRHLPDAVKGDMDSIRPDVRGYYESRGVGIIEDGSVDLNDLEKCLWQVKEVQEGGAGMFDAVCIYGGWGGRFDQSMSSLSSLFKFMDIFRHTILVDEETTVTLLKPCEGDSAHVIRPAANVEGKLCGLIPVFGPCSDVTTDGLRWNLKGDELCFGRLVSSSNEYSPGKDVVVRCNNFLAWTTQISLRNGGT
;
A
#
# COMPACT_ATOMS: atom_id res chain seq x y z
N MET A 1 16.60 -6.38 -3.88
CA MET A 1 15.20 -5.96 -3.65
C MET A 1 15.17 -4.64 -2.90
N PRO A 2 14.22 -3.73 -3.18
CA PRO A 2 14.07 -2.48 -2.45
C PRO A 2 13.81 -2.68 -0.94
N PRO A 3 14.27 -1.78 -0.06
CA PRO A 3 14.17 -1.93 1.39
C PRO A 3 12.74 -2.11 1.91
N MET A 4 11.78 -1.29 1.46
CA MET A 4 10.38 -1.41 1.90
C MET A 4 9.78 -2.72 1.43
N LEU A 5 9.99 -3.09 0.17
CA LEU A 5 9.47 -4.37 -0.34
C LEU A 5 10.02 -5.55 0.46
N THR A 6 11.32 -5.53 0.78
CA THR A 6 11.97 -6.57 1.60
C THR A 6 11.36 -6.63 3.00
N HIS A 7 11.12 -5.47 3.61
CA HIS A 7 10.48 -5.37 4.93
C HIS A 7 9.05 -5.94 4.93
N LEU A 8 8.25 -5.58 3.92
CA LEU A 8 6.90 -6.11 3.76
C LEU A 8 6.90 -7.62 3.55
N PHE A 9 7.77 -8.15 2.67
CA PHE A 9 7.90 -9.59 2.46
C PHE A 9 8.18 -10.36 3.75
N ALA A 10 9.01 -9.81 4.65
CA ALA A 10 9.36 -10.45 5.91
C ALA A 10 8.20 -10.44 6.93
N LEU A 11 7.26 -9.49 6.81
CA LEU A 11 6.10 -9.35 7.69
C LEU A 11 4.84 -10.04 7.15
N SER A 12 4.79 -10.30 5.85
CA SER A 12 3.63 -10.88 5.19
C SER A 12 3.48 -12.36 5.44
N SER A 13 2.29 -12.79 5.85
CA SER A 13 1.88 -14.20 5.90
C SER A 13 1.36 -14.74 4.56
N TYR A 14 1.02 -13.84 3.63
CA TYR A 14 0.56 -14.16 2.29
C TYR A 14 0.98 -13.04 1.33
N VAL A 15 1.55 -13.40 0.18
CA VAL A 15 2.02 -12.50 -0.86
C VAL A 15 1.46 -12.94 -2.21
N ILE A 16 0.80 -12.03 -2.90
CA ILE A 16 0.25 -12.27 -4.24
C ILE A 16 0.77 -11.21 -5.21
N CYS A 17 1.17 -11.62 -6.40
CA CYS A 17 1.53 -10.70 -7.47
C CYS A 17 0.37 -10.52 -8.45
N ALA A 18 0.03 -9.26 -8.76
CA ALA A 18 -0.92 -8.90 -9.80
C ALA A 18 -0.23 -8.94 -11.17
N ASP A 19 -0.49 -10.00 -11.95
CA ASP A 19 0.03 -10.25 -13.30
C ASP A 19 1.47 -9.75 -13.54
N GLY A 20 1.64 -8.64 -14.25
CA GLY A 20 2.94 -8.04 -14.58
C GLY A 20 3.78 -7.62 -13.35
N GLY A 21 3.18 -7.51 -12.17
CA GLY A 21 3.87 -7.38 -10.89
C GLY A 21 4.82 -8.54 -10.60
N ALA A 22 4.52 -9.74 -11.10
CA ALA A 22 5.38 -10.91 -11.00
C ALA A 22 6.72 -10.70 -11.72
N ASN A 23 6.70 -10.02 -12.87
CA ASN A 23 7.93 -9.63 -13.59
C ASN A 23 8.80 -8.71 -12.72
N ARG A 24 8.17 -7.72 -12.07
CA ARG A 24 8.89 -6.76 -11.22
C ARG A 24 9.55 -7.45 -10.05
N LEU A 25 8.83 -8.33 -9.36
CA LEU A 25 9.39 -9.13 -8.28
C LEU A 25 10.56 -9.99 -8.78
N HIS A 26 10.38 -10.70 -9.89
CA HIS A 26 11.41 -11.56 -10.47
C HIS A 26 12.68 -10.78 -10.80
N ASP A 27 12.54 -9.65 -11.49
CA ASP A 27 13.66 -8.83 -11.94
C ASP A 27 14.40 -8.22 -10.73
N LEU A 28 13.68 -7.77 -9.70
CA LEU A 28 14.27 -7.23 -8.45
C LEU A 28 15.01 -8.29 -7.62
N CYS A 29 14.61 -9.56 -7.72
CA CYS A 29 15.30 -10.69 -7.11
C CYS A 29 16.53 -11.12 -7.91
N ALA A 30 16.55 -10.88 -9.22
CA ALA A 30 17.66 -11.25 -10.11
C ALA A 30 18.82 -10.23 -10.11
N LEU A 31 18.61 -9.02 -9.60
CA LEU A 31 19.66 -8.00 -9.54
C LEU A 31 20.82 -8.45 -8.62
N PRO A 32 22.09 -8.31 -9.06
CA PRO A 32 23.24 -8.63 -8.23
C PRO A 32 23.23 -7.74 -6.98
N HIS A 33 23.47 -8.36 -5.82
CA HIS A 33 23.65 -7.62 -4.57
C HIS A 33 24.93 -6.80 -4.67
N SER A 34 25.01 -5.70 -3.91
CA SER A 34 26.18 -4.82 -3.88
C SER A 34 27.48 -5.63 -3.68
N PRO A 35 28.58 -5.31 -4.38
CA PRO A 35 29.81 -6.06 -4.25
C PRO A 35 30.35 -5.96 -2.82
N GLY A 36 30.28 -7.06 -2.06
CA GLY A 36 30.74 -7.15 -0.68
C GLY A 36 29.79 -7.87 0.29
N GLU A 37 28.53 -8.06 -0.08
CA GLU A 37 27.60 -8.90 0.69
C GLU A 37 27.75 -10.35 0.27
N GLU A 38 28.54 -11.10 1.04
CA GLU A 38 28.61 -12.56 0.92
C GLU A 38 27.19 -13.14 0.96
N SER A 39 26.92 -14.00 -0.02
CA SER A 39 25.70 -14.78 -0.26
C SER A 39 25.31 -15.68 0.94
N LYS A 40 24.97 -15.08 2.08
CA LYS A 40 24.39 -15.75 3.23
C LYS A 40 22.87 -15.79 3.04
N SER A 41 22.42 -16.86 2.39
CA SER A 41 21.02 -17.17 2.11
C SER A 41 20.33 -16.11 1.24
N ALA A 42 20.41 -16.27 -0.09
CA ALA A 42 19.42 -15.68 -0.97
C ALA A 42 18.05 -16.27 -0.59
N VAL A 43 17.36 -15.63 0.36
CA VAL A 43 15.96 -15.92 0.64
C VAL A 43 15.25 -15.64 -0.67
N ARG A 44 14.90 -16.70 -1.39
CA ARG A 44 14.16 -16.57 -2.65
C ARG A 44 12.77 -16.10 -2.27
N HIS A 45 12.52 -14.82 -2.46
CA HIS A 45 11.21 -14.21 -2.29
C HIS A 45 10.29 -14.75 -3.39
N LEU A 46 9.55 -15.81 -3.08
CA LEU A 46 8.48 -16.34 -3.91
C LEU A 46 7.16 -15.80 -3.39
N PRO A 47 6.26 -15.31 -4.27
CA PRO A 47 4.89 -15.06 -3.86
C PRO A 47 4.17 -16.41 -3.68
N ASP A 48 3.10 -16.42 -2.90
CA ASP A 48 2.22 -17.57 -2.75
C ASP A 48 1.41 -17.82 -4.04
N ALA A 49 1.07 -16.74 -4.76
CA ALA A 49 0.37 -16.82 -6.03
C ALA A 49 0.71 -15.65 -6.97
N VAL A 50 0.48 -15.87 -8.26
CA VAL A 50 0.34 -14.82 -9.27
C VAL A 50 -1.07 -14.87 -9.82
N LYS A 51 -1.77 -13.74 -9.85
CA LYS A 51 -3.15 -13.65 -10.33
C LYS A 51 -3.35 -12.48 -11.28
N GLY A 52 -4.17 -12.70 -12.31
CA GLY A 52 -4.52 -11.71 -13.32
C GLY A 52 -4.94 -12.37 -14.63
N ASP A 53 -5.10 -11.60 -15.70
CA ASP A 53 -5.42 -12.16 -17.03
C ASP A 53 -4.19 -12.70 -17.78
N MET A 54 -2.99 -12.52 -17.21
CA MET A 54 -1.72 -13.04 -17.72
C MET A 54 -1.28 -12.41 -19.04
N ASP A 55 -1.77 -11.21 -19.36
CA ASP A 55 -1.38 -10.46 -20.57
C ASP A 55 -0.04 -9.72 -20.42
N SER A 56 0.37 -9.49 -19.16
CA SER A 56 1.54 -8.68 -18.82
C SER A 56 2.71 -9.52 -18.28
N ILE A 57 2.47 -10.67 -17.64
CA ILE A 57 3.54 -11.58 -17.20
C ILE A 57 4.31 -12.13 -18.40
N ARG A 58 5.65 -12.10 -18.33
CA ARG A 58 6.48 -12.66 -19.39
C ARG A 58 6.48 -14.19 -19.34
N PRO A 59 6.53 -14.89 -20.49
CA PRO A 59 6.54 -16.36 -20.52
C PRO A 59 7.67 -17.01 -19.70
N ASP A 60 8.87 -16.41 -19.69
CA ASP A 60 10.01 -16.88 -18.89
C ASP A 60 9.76 -16.77 -17.39
N VAL A 61 9.13 -15.67 -16.96
CA VAL A 61 8.79 -15.41 -15.56
C VAL A 61 7.65 -16.30 -15.09
N ARG A 62 6.62 -16.50 -15.92
CA ARG A 62 5.54 -17.46 -15.65
C ARG A 62 6.11 -18.86 -15.42
N GLY A 63 6.94 -19.35 -16.35
CA GLY A 63 7.58 -20.67 -16.22
C GLY A 63 8.53 -20.76 -15.01
N TYR A 64 9.20 -19.67 -14.64
CA TYR A 64 10.03 -19.60 -13.44
C TYR A 64 9.21 -19.85 -12.16
N TYR A 65 8.05 -19.23 -12.02
CA TYR A 65 7.19 -19.35 -10.84
C TYR A 65 6.45 -20.70 -10.83
N GLU A 66 5.91 -21.15 -11.97
CA GLU A 66 5.27 -22.47 -12.10
C GLU A 66 6.22 -23.60 -11.72
N SER A 67 7.47 -23.57 -12.21
CA SER A 67 8.49 -24.58 -11.88
C SER A 67 8.91 -24.61 -10.40
N ARG A 68 8.50 -23.60 -9.61
CA ARG A 68 8.75 -23.49 -8.17
C ARG A 68 7.51 -23.74 -7.33
N GLY A 69 6.40 -24.14 -7.95
CA GLY A 69 5.15 -24.46 -7.26
C GLY A 69 4.34 -23.24 -6.83
N VAL A 70 4.63 -22.04 -7.36
CA VAL A 70 3.78 -20.87 -7.17
C VAL A 70 2.50 -21.03 -7.97
N GLY A 71 1.34 -20.79 -7.35
CA GLY A 71 0.05 -20.90 -8.02
C GLY A 71 -0.14 -19.79 -9.06
N ILE A 72 -0.39 -20.15 -10.31
CA ILE A 72 -0.79 -19.21 -11.36
C ILE A 72 -2.31 -19.27 -11.51
N ILE A 73 -2.99 -18.19 -11.11
CA ILE A 73 -4.45 -18.09 -11.08
C ILE A 73 -4.89 -17.15 -12.20
N GLU A 74 -5.27 -17.72 -13.33
CA GLU A 74 -5.73 -16.94 -14.49
C GLU A 74 -7.18 -16.49 -14.29
N ASP A 75 -7.43 -15.19 -14.47
CA ASP A 75 -8.73 -14.55 -14.29
C ASP A 75 -8.96 -13.54 -15.42
N GLY A 76 -9.79 -13.97 -16.37
CA GLY A 76 -10.14 -13.22 -17.58
C GLY A 76 -11.27 -12.21 -17.41
N SER A 77 -11.62 -11.84 -16.17
CA SER A 77 -12.60 -10.78 -15.94
C SER A 77 -12.12 -9.46 -16.54
N VAL A 78 -12.94 -8.87 -17.42
CA VAL A 78 -12.67 -7.56 -18.04
C VAL A 78 -13.20 -6.39 -17.21
N ASP A 79 -14.02 -6.68 -16.20
CA ASP A 79 -14.64 -5.68 -15.32
C ASP A 79 -13.75 -5.33 -14.11
N LEU A 80 -12.71 -6.13 -13.85
CA LEU A 80 -11.79 -5.98 -12.73
C LEU A 80 -10.37 -5.77 -13.28
N ASN A 81 -9.62 -4.84 -12.70
CA ASN A 81 -8.18 -4.76 -12.93
C ASN A 81 -7.45 -5.86 -12.11
N ASP A 82 -6.17 -6.13 -12.40
CA ASP A 82 -5.45 -7.21 -11.72
C ASP A 82 -5.22 -6.98 -10.21
N LEU A 83 -5.15 -5.72 -9.78
CA LEU A 83 -5.12 -5.39 -8.35
C LEU A 83 -6.41 -5.84 -7.67
N GLU A 84 -7.58 -5.54 -8.25
CA GLU A 84 -8.88 -5.95 -7.70
C GLU A 84 -9.04 -7.48 -7.72
N LYS A 85 -8.62 -8.15 -8.80
CA LYS A 85 -8.60 -9.63 -8.87
C LYS A 85 -7.77 -10.22 -7.71
N CYS A 86 -6.61 -9.62 -7.41
CA CYS A 86 -5.77 -10.03 -6.28
C CYS A 86 -6.41 -9.73 -4.92
N LEU A 87 -7.02 -8.55 -4.74
CA LEU A 87 -7.69 -8.22 -3.48
C LEU A 87 -8.86 -9.17 -3.19
N TRP A 88 -9.64 -9.55 -4.21
CA TRP A 88 -10.66 -10.60 -4.04
C TRP A 88 -10.05 -11.95 -3.65
N GLN A 89 -8.91 -12.33 -4.23
CA GLN A 89 -8.20 -13.56 -3.82
C GLN A 89 -7.76 -13.50 -2.35
N VAL A 90 -7.24 -12.36 -1.89
CA VAL A 90 -6.85 -12.16 -0.49
C VAL A 90 -8.06 -12.34 0.43
N LYS A 91 -9.23 -11.79 0.05
CA LYS A 91 -10.47 -11.99 0.80
C LYS A 91 -10.88 -13.47 0.87
N GLU A 92 -10.86 -14.18 -0.26
CA GLU A 92 -11.17 -15.62 -0.31
C GLU A 92 -10.25 -16.44 0.60
N VAL A 93 -8.95 -16.10 0.63
CA VAL A 93 -7.97 -16.75 1.52
C VAL A 93 -8.30 -16.52 3.00
N GLN A 94 -8.73 -15.31 3.39
CA GLN A 94 -9.18 -15.03 4.77
C GLN A 94 -10.39 -15.86 5.15
N GLU A 95 -11.38 -15.96 4.25
CA GLU A 95 -12.60 -16.75 4.46
C GLU A 95 -12.32 -18.27 4.47
N GLY A 96 -11.29 -18.71 3.75
CA GLY A 96 -10.86 -20.11 3.64
C GLY A 96 -10.09 -20.67 4.84
N GLY A 97 -9.96 -19.91 5.94
CA GLY A 97 -9.38 -20.39 7.20
C GLY A 97 -7.92 -20.01 7.45
N ALA A 98 -7.33 -19.11 6.63
CA ALA A 98 -6.00 -18.55 6.88
C ALA A 98 -5.96 -17.59 8.10
N GLY A 99 -7.12 -17.25 8.66
CA GLY A 99 -7.25 -16.22 9.69
C GLY A 99 -7.47 -14.82 9.10
N MET A 100 -7.80 -13.87 9.96
CA MET A 100 -8.02 -12.49 9.53
C MET A 100 -6.66 -11.78 9.35
N PHE A 101 -6.39 -11.21 8.18
CA PHE A 101 -5.25 -10.33 7.99
C PHE A 101 -5.53 -8.98 8.66
N ASP A 102 -4.60 -8.52 9.50
CA ASP A 102 -4.71 -7.21 10.14
C ASP A 102 -4.57 -6.05 9.14
N ALA A 103 -3.73 -6.23 8.11
CA ALA A 103 -3.49 -5.23 7.07
C ALA A 103 -3.22 -5.88 5.71
N VAL A 104 -3.67 -5.21 4.65
CA VAL A 104 -3.35 -5.52 3.25
C VAL A 104 -2.51 -4.39 2.69
N CYS A 105 -1.22 -4.67 2.46
CA CYS A 105 -0.29 -3.71 1.87
C CYS A 105 -0.19 -3.95 0.37
N ILE A 106 -0.52 -2.93 -0.41
CA ILE A 106 -0.44 -2.93 -1.87
C ILE A 106 0.85 -2.21 -2.23
N TYR A 107 1.88 -2.99 -2.57
CA TYR A 107 3.17 -2.45 -2.96
C TYR A 107 3.17 -2.06 -4.44
N GLY A 108 3.49 -0.80 -4.73
CA GLY A 108 3.31 -0.23 -6.05
C GLY A 108 1.87 0.24 -6.27
N GLY A 109 1.43 0.28 -7.53
CA GLY A 109 0.13 0.88 -7.88
C GLY A 109 0.14 2.41 -7.99
N TRP A 110 1.31 3.05 -7.82
CA TRP A 110 1.54 4.46 -8.11
C TRP A 110 2.88 4.63 -8.85
N GLY A 111 3.10 5.77 -9.51
CA GLY A 111 4.41 6.13 -10.10
C GLY A 111 4.61 5.68 -11.56
N GLY A 112 3.52 5.38 -12.26
CA GLY A 112 3.54 5.03 -13.69
C GLY A 112 2.42 5.71 -14.46
N ARG A 113 1.58 4.91 -15.13
CA ARG A 113 0.36 5.39 -15.79
C ARG A 113 -0.56 6.06 -14.77
N PHE A 114 -0.93 7.31 -15.04
CA PHE A 114 -1.75 8.10 -14.11
C PHE A 114 -3.12 7.47 -13.87
N ASP A 115 -3.76 6.94 -14.92
CA ASP A 115 -5.04 6.23 -14.83
C ASP A 115 -4.96 4.99 -13.93
N GLN A 116 -3.84 4.25 -13.97
CA GLN A 116 -3.61 3.11 -13.06
C GLN A 116 -3.38 3.56 -11.61
N SER A 117 -2.76 4.72 -11.41
CA SER A 117 -2.59 5.31 -10.07
C SER A 117 -3.95 5.68 -9.45
N MET A 118 -4.83 6.28 -10.26
CA MET A 118 -6.20 6.58 -9.85
C MET A 118 -7.04 5.30 -9.66
N SER A 119 -6.82 4.27 -10.49
CA SER A 119 -7.47 2.97 -10.35
C SER A 119 -7.08 2.28 -9.04
N SER A 120 -5.80 2.33 -8.66
CA SER A 120 -5.33 1.79 -7.36
C SER A 120 -5.97 2.51 -6.18
N LEU A 121 -6.08 3.84 -6.26
CA LEU A 121 -6.76 4.62 -5.23
C LEU A 121 -8.28 4.33 -5.16
N SER A 122 -8.91 4.09 -6.31
CA SER A 122 -10.30 3.62 -6.39
C SER A 122 -10.47 2.24 -5.73
N SER A 123 -9.53 1.32 -5.94
CA SER A 123 -9.54 0.02 -5.27
C SER A 123 -9.40 0.15 -3.75
N LEU A 124 -8.59 1.09 -3.23
CA LEU A 124 -8.55 1.35 -1.79
C LEU A 124 -9.93 1.68 -1.23
N PHE A 125 -10.69 2.52 -1.93
CA PHE A 125 -12.05 2.88 -1.55
C PHE A 125 -12.99 1.68 -1.58
N LYS A 126 -12.95 0.89 -2.66
CA LYS A 126 -13.79 -0.32 -2.84
C LYS A 126 -13.58 -1.37 -1.75
N PHE A 127 -12.36 -1.49 -1.23
CA PHE A 127 -11.99 -2.54 -0.28
C PHE A 127 -11.83 -2.05 1.18
N MET A 128 -12.09 -0.77 1.48
CA MET A 128 -11.90 -0.20 2.83
C MET A 128 -12.90 -0.67 3.90
N ASP A 129 -14.00 -1.31 3.48
CA ASP A 129 -14.96 -1.99 4.36
C ASP A 129 -14.76 -3.51 4.39
N ILE A 130 -13.90 -4.04 3.50
CA ILE A 130 -13.61 -5.47 3.40
C ILE A 130 -12.42 -5.82 4.29
N PHE A 131 -11.35 -5.03 4.21
CA PHE A 131 -10.16 -5.23 5.04
C PHE A 131 -10.11 -4.21 6.17
N ARG A 132 -9.55 -4.63 7.30
CA ARG A 132 -9.38 -3.77 8.47
C ARG A 132 -8.49 -2.56 8.16
N HIS A 133 -7.37 -2.81 7.47
CA HIS A 133 -6.45 -1.79 6.99
C HIS A 133 -6.02 -2.12 5.55
N THR A 134 -6.14 -1.15 4.64
CA THR A 134 -5.64 -1.25 3.26
C THR A 134 -4.70 -0.08 3.02
N ILE A 135 -3.46 -0.37 2.66
CA ILE A 135 -2.38 0.62 2.58
C ILE A 135 -1.73 0.53 1.20
N LEU A 136 -1.73 1.60 0.42
CA LEU A 136 -0.80 1.73 -0.71
C LEU A 136 0.56 2.09 -0.16
N VAL A 137 1.60 1.44 -0.65
CA VAL A 137 2.96 1.66 -0.16
C VAL A 137 3.96 1.53 -1.30
N ASP A 138 4.95 2.40 -1.32
CA ASP A 138 6.15 2.25 -2.11
C ASP A 138 7.39 2.61 -1.26
N GLU A 139 8.53 2.89 -1.90
CA GLU A 139 9.76 3.26 -1.20
C GLU A 139 9.75 4.69 -0.64
N GLU A 140 8.79 5.53 -1.05
CA GLU A 140 8.75 6.95 -0.71
C GLU A 140 7.54 7.33 0.16
N THR A 141 6.41 6.63 0.05
CA THR A 141 5.19 6.99 0.77
C THR A 141 4.30 5.80 1.12
N THR A 142 3.53 5.97 2.20
CA THR A 142 2.29 5.24 2.46
C THR A 142 1.07 6.09 2.13
N VAL A 143 -0.04 5.46 1.78
CA VAL A 143 -1.36 6.10 1.66
C VAL A 143 -2.43 5.17 2.26
N THR A 144 -3.28 5.72 3.13
CA THR A 144 -4.48 5.06 3.65
C THR A 144 -5.68 6.01 3.55
N LEU A 145 -6.88 5.46 3.47
CA LEU A 145 -8.11 6.25 3.45
C LEU A 145 -8.70 6.42 4.85
N LEU A 146 -9.16 7.63 5.14
CA LEU A 146 -9.91 8.00 6.33
C LEU A 146 -11.39 8.15 5.94
N LYS A 147 -12.28 7.49 6.68
CA LYS A 147 -13.73 7.59 6.52
C LYS A 147 -14.27 8.88 7.16
N PRO A 148 -15.42 9.41 6.73
CA PRO A 148 -16.12 10.44 7.47
C PRO A 148 -16.35 10.01 8.93
N CYS A 149 -16.09 10.89 9.88
CA CYS A 149 -16.33 10.66 11.30
C CYS A 149 -17.81 10.88 11.62
N GLU A 150 -18.39 9.97 12.41
CA GLU A 150 -19.76 10.09 12.94
C GLU A 150 -19.74 10.56 14.40
N GLY A 151 -20.66 11.45 14.77
CA GLY A 151 -20.77 11.98 16.13
C GLY A 151 -19.44 12.51 16.65
N ASP A 152 -19.02 12.08 17.84
CA ASP A 152 -17.75 12.47 18.46
C ASP A 152 -16.56 11.57 18.11
N SER A 153 -16.67 10.70 17.09
CA SER A 153 -15.55 9.84 16.66
C SER A 153 -14.41 10.62 15.97
N ALA A 154 -13.19 10.10 16.05
CA ALA A 154 -12.02 10.63 15.36
C ALA A 154 -11.08 9.48 14.96
N HIS A 155 -10.29 9.69 13.91
CA HIS A 155 -9.19 8.81 13.56
C HIS A 155 -8.00 9.10 14.45
N VAL A 156 -7.40 8.06 15.03
CA VAL A 156 -6.14 8.16 15.75
C VAL A 156 -5.06 7.44 14.94
N ILE A 157 -4.21 8.23 14.30
CA ILE A 157 -3.19 7.77 13.37
C ILE A 157 -1.88 7.65 14.15
N ARG A 158 -1.25 6.47 14.03
CA ARG A 158 0.02 6.15 14.68
C ARG A 158 1.01 5.64 13.64
N PRO A 159 1.73 6.56 12.96
CA PRO A 159 2.71 6.14 11.98
C PRO A 159 3.80 5.26 12.60
N ALA A 160 4.24 4.24 11.87
CA ALA A 160 5.24 3.29 12.32
C ALA A 160 6.62 3.99 12.41
N ALA A 161 7.04 4.35 13.62
CA ALA A 161 8.24 5.19 13.82
C ALA A 161 9.56 4.60 13.27
N ASN A 162 9.62 3.29 13.03
CA ASN A 162 10.77 2.60 12.43
C ASN A 162 10.73 2.58 10.89
N VAL A 163 9.62 2.98 10.27
CA VAL A 163 9.36 2.87 8.83
C VAL A 163 9.01 4.23 8.22
N GLU A 164 8.13 4.98 8.88
CA GLU A 164 7.59 6.25 8.42
C GLU A 164 8.37 7.43 9.00
N GLY A 165 8.65 8.41 8.14
CA GLY A 165 9.26 9.69 8.47
C GLY A 165 8.24 10.71 8.99
N LYS A 166 8.73 11.92 9.30
CA LYS A 166 7.91 12.98 9.90
C LYS A 166 6.97 13.71 8.92
N LEU A 167 7.25 13.66 7.61
CA LEU A 167 6.47 14.39 6.61
C LEU A 167 5.17 13.63 6.32
N CYS A 168 4.06 14.37 6.25
CA CYS A 168 2.74 13.78 6.01
C CYS A 168 1.82 14.74 5.24
N GLY A 169 0.62 14.26 4.92
CA GLY A 169 -0.41 15.06 4.27
C GLY A 169 -1.82 14.50 4.42
N LEU A 170 -2.80 15.37 4.16
CA LEU A 170 -4.23 15.06 4.09
C LEU A 170 -4.77 15.56 2.75
N ILE A 171 -5.21 14.62 1.92
CA ILE A 171 -5.58 14.88 0.52
C ILE A 171 -7.09 14.64 0.31
N PRO A 172 -7.87 15.63 -0.16
CA PRO A 172 -9.31 15.53 -0.39
C PRO A 172 -9.64 14.87 -1.73
N VAL A 173 -9.26 13.59 -1.89
CA VAL A 173 -9.31 12.91 -3.20
C VAL A 173 -10.73 12.70 -3.72
N PHE A 174 -11.70 12.45 -2.84
CA PHE A 174 -13.07 12.11 -3.22
C PHE A 174 -14.02 13.30 -3.21
N GLY A 175 -13.45 14.51 -3.21
CA GLY A 175 -14.19 15.76 -3.18
C GLY A 175 -13.84 16.61 -1.95
N PRO A 176 -14.41 17.82 -1.85
CA PRO A 176 -14.15 18.72 -0.74
C PRO A 176 -14.51 18.07 0.60
N CYS A 177 -13.64 18.24 1.59
CA CYS A 177 -13.92 17.95 2.99
C CYS A 177 -14.05 19.28 3.71
N SER A 178 -15.28 19.71 4.00
CA SER A 178 -15.57 21.08 4.46
C SER A 178 -15.32 21.33 5.93
N ASP A 179 -15.16 20.27 6.72
CA ASP A 179 -14.87 20.36 8.15
C ASP A 179 -13.78 19.35 8.50
N VAL A 180 -12.54 19.84 8.59
CA VAL A 180 -11.37 19.06 9.01
C VAL A 180 -10.76 19.70 10.25
N THR A 181 -10.62 18.89 11.30
CA THR A 181 -9.94 19.28 12.53
C THR A 181 -8.85 18.26 12.83
N THR A 182 -7.65 18.75 13.16
CA THR A 182 -6.53 17.87 13.51
C THR A 182 -5.86 18.28 14.81
N ASP A 183 -5.25 17.31 15.47
CA ASP A 183 -4.31 17.53 16.57
C ASP A 183 -3.05 16.68 16.37
N GLY A 184 -1.91 17.16 16.88
CA GLY A 184 -0.61 16.51 16.71
C GLY A 184 0.17 16.85 15.44
N LEU A 185 -0.42 17.59 14.48
CA LEU A 185 0.30 18.12 13.31
C LEU A 185 0.99 19.45 13.62
N ARG A 186 2.05 19.77 12.86
CA ARG A 186 2.74 21.06 12.90
C ARG A 186 1.82 22.18 12.42
N TRP A 187 1.05 21.92 11.37
CA TRP A 187 0.01 22.80 10.88
C TRP A 187 -1.35 22.12 11.10
N ASN A 188 -1.89 22.27 12.30
CA ASN A 188 -3.21 21.74 12.64
C ASN A 188 -4.33 22.52 11.95
N LEU A 189 -5.39 21.79 11.58
CA LEU A 189 -6.63 22.32 11.02
C LEU A 189 -7.66 22.50 12.14
N LYS A 190 -8.49 23.55 12.05
CA LYS A 190 -9.50 23.93 13.06
C LYS A 190 -10.85 24.21 12.41
N GLY A 191 -11.45 23.17 11.82
CA GLY A 191 -12.67 23.28 11.03
C GLY A 191 -12.42 23.87 9.64
N ASP A 192 -11.23 23.63 9.11
CA ASP A 192 -10.82 24.12 7.79
C ASP A 192 -11.35 23.19 6.69
N GLU A 193 -11.56 23.76 5.51
CA GLU A 193 -11.92 22.99 4.32
C GLU A 193 -10.67 22.55 3.56
N LEU A 194 -10.60 21.26 3.23
CA LEU A 194 -9.67 20.71 2.25
C LEU A 194 -10.38 20.49 0.90
N CYS A 195 -9.85 21.10 -0.17
CA CYS A 195 -10.42 21.01 -1.51
C CYS A 195 -9.33 21.22 -2.57
N PHE A 196 -9.28 20.37 -3.60
CA PHE A 196 -8.43 20.63 -4.76
C PHE A 196 -8.75 21.99 -5.39
N GLY A 197 -7.71 22.71 -5.82
CA GLY A 197 -7.82 24.11 -6.28
C GLY A 197 -7.89 25.14 -5.16
N ARG A 198 -8.01 24.72 -3.90
CA ARG A 198 -7.91 25.57 -2.70
C ARG A 198 -6.81 25.06 -1.77
N LEU A 199 -7.18 24.47 -0.63
CA LEU A 199 -6.25 23.96 0.35
C LEU A 199 -6.14 22.44 0.23
N VAL A 200 -4.91 21.96 0.08
CA VAL A 200 -4.51 20.56 0.27
C VAL A 200 -3.43 20.58 1.34
N SER A 201 -3.55 19.76 2.39
CA SER A 201 -2.52 19.69 3.41
C SER A 201 -1.37 18.82 2.88
N SER A 202 -0.44 19.45 2.18
CA SER A 202 0.77 18.80 1.68
C SER A 202 2.00 19.35 2.41
N SER A 203 3.06 18.54 2.51
CA SER A 203 4.28 18.88 3.26
C SER A 203 4.01 19.26 4.72
N ASN A 204 2.99 18.65 5.34
CA ASN A 204 2.74 18.78 6.78
C ASN A 204 3.75 17.92 7.55
N GLU A 205 3.82 18.10 8.87
CA GLU A 205 4.71 17.36 9.73
C GLU A 205 3.99 16.95 11.00
N TYR A 206 4.38 15.81 11.59
CA TYR A 206 4.01 15.44 12.95
C TYR A 206 5.28 15.14 13.76
N SER A 207 5.15 15.08 15.09
CA SER A 207 6.26 14.65 15.94
C SER A 207 6.29 13.12 16.00
N PRO A 208 7.39 12.45 15.60
CA PRO A 208 7.51 11.00 15.71
C PRO A 208 7.23 10.51 17.14
N GLY A 209 6.48 9.41 17.26
CA GLY A 209 6.07 8.84 18.55
C GLY A 209 4.89 9.55 19.22
N LYS A 210 4.27 10.55 18.57
CA LYS A 210 3.00 11.13 19.01
C LYS A 210 1.87 10.71 18.09
N ASP A 211 0.70 10.46 18.68
CA ASP A 211 -0.54 10.21 17.96
C ASP A 211 -0.95 11.49 17.20
N VAL A 212 -1.47 11.31 15.99
CA VAL A 212 -2.16 12.36 15.23
C VAL A 212 -3.65 12.05 15.28
N VAL A 213 -4.45 13.04 15.67
CA VAL A 213 -5.90 12.92 15.68
C VAL A 213 -6.46 13.66 14.48
N VAL A 214 -7.33 13.02 13.71
CA VAL A 214 -7.99 13.62 12.54
C VAL A 214 -9.49 13.39 12.63
N ARG A 215 -10.25 14.48 12.52
CA ARG A 215 -11.69 14.47 12.30
C ARG A 215 -11.98 15.05 10.93
N CYS A 216 -12.83 14.38 10.16
CA CYS A 216 -13.21 14.81 8.82
C CYS A 216 -14.66 14.42 8.54
N ASN A 217 -15.38 15.24 7.77
CA ASN A 217 -16.77 14.98 7.37
C ASN A 217 -16.91 14.38 5.95
N ASN A 218 -15.79 14.18 5.26
CA ASN A 218 -15.71 13.48 3.99
C ASN A 218 -14.45 12.58 3.98
N PHE A 219 -14.33 11.72 2.96
CA PHE A 219 -13.17 10.86 2.79
C PHE A 219 -11.91 11.67 2.52
N LEU A 220 -10.83 11.33 3.22
CA LEU A 220 -9.50 11.90 3.02
C LEU A 220 -8.49 10.78 2.79
N ALA A 221 -7.46 11.03 1.99
CA ALA A 221 -6.27 10.20 1.98
C ALA A 221 -5.26 10.77 2.97
N TRP A 222 -4.85 9.96 3.95
CA TRP A 222 -3.68 10.22 4.78
C TRP A 222 -2.44 9.66 4.08
N THR A 223 -1.39 10.44 4.01
CA THR A 223 -0.10 10.02 3.45
C THR A 223 1.03 10.33 4.41
N THR A 224 1.99 9.41 4.54
CA THR A 224 3.24 9.64 5.26
C THR A 224 4.42 9.32 4.36
N GLN A 225 5.47 10.13 4.44
CA GLN A 225 6.75 9.81 3.81
C GLN A 225 7.37 8.57 4.46
N ILE A 226 7.98 7.69 3.68
CA ILE A 226 8.84 6.61 4.16
C ILE A 226 10.23 7.13 4.51
N SER A 227 10.74 6.71 5.66
CA SER A 227 12.10 7.00 6.13
C SER A 227 12.79 5.74 6.65
N LEU A 228 12.44 4.59 6.08
CA LEU A 228 13.08 3.31 6.39
C LEU A 228 14.58 3.45 6.14
N ARG A 229 15.37 3.52 7.22
CA ARG A 229 16.82 3.55 7.10
C ARG A 229 17.26 2.16 6.72
N ASN A 230 18.02 2.02 5.63
CA ASN A 230 18.79 0.80 5.39
C ASN A 230 19.53 0.49 6.68
N GLY A 231 19.35 -0.72 7.21
CA GLY A 231 20.06 -1.19 8.39
C GLY A 231 21.56 -1.14 8.15
N GLY A 232 22.16 0.01 8.40
CA GLY A 232 23.57 0.14 8.70
C GLY A 232 23.72 -0.25 10.15
N THR A 233 24.33 -1.42 10.34
CA THR A 233 25.03 -1.91 11.54
C THR A 233 25.22 -0.89 12.66
#